data_AF-A0A418FIK6-F1
#
_entry.id   AF-A0A418FIK6-F1
#
_cell.length_a   1.000
_cell.length_b   1.000
_cell.length_c   1.000
_cell.angle_alpha   90.00
_cell.angle_beta   90.00
_cell.angle_gamma   90.00
#
_symmetry.space_group_name_H-M   'P 1'
#
loop_
_entity.id
_entity.type
_entity.pdbx_description
1 polymer ?
#
loop_
_entity_poly.entity_id
_entity_poly.type
_entity_poly.pdbx_seq_one_letter_code
_entity_poly.pdbx_strand_id
1 'polypeptide(L)'
;DPEDSWFPSEVALVDAAVRRHGLSVLVIADWFNPDLLRHHMSFWDATTLSTWQPVTGGANVPAINTLLAGFGVGLSSHVWSNVELLYLSGSAIIDLPDPSFVLYANLTQDTKKERGVDMGLFKEDVKEMAIAAMVQIQSGGRVVVYGDSSCVDSSTVSQMEHGMVSMCGYYCVKGYV
;
A
#
# COMPACT_ATOMS: atom_id res chain seq x y z
N ASP A 1 -6.40 -3.07 -6.72
CA ASP A 1 -6.68 -4.08 -5.70
C ASP A 1 -7.24 -5.33 -6.36
N PRO A 2 -6.53 -6.48 -6.34
CA PRO A 2 -7.09 -7.74 -6.83
C PRO A 2 -8.01 -8.36 -5.77
N GLU A 3 -9.28 -8.57 -6.10
CA GLU A 3 -10.25 -9.19 -5.17
C GLU A 3 -9.91 -10.64 -4.82
N ASP A 4 -9.23 -11.34 -5.73
CA ASP A 4 -8.84 -12.75 -5.60
C ASP A 4 -7.31 -12.95 -5.69
N SER A 5 -6.87 -14.14 -5.27
CA SER A 5 -5.47 -14.56 -5.45
C SER A 5 -5.15 -14.83 -6.92
N TRP A 6 -3.93 -14.49 -7.35
CA TRP A 6 -3.48 -14.77 -8.71
C TRP A 6 -3.27 -16.26 -8.95
N PHE A 7 -3.68 -16.74 -10.13
CA PHE A 7 -3.24 -18.03 -10.61
C PHE A 7 -1.78 -17.96 -11.07
N PRO A 8 -0.98 -19.03 -10.89
CA PRO A 8 0.42 -19.04 -11.35
C PRO A 8 0.60 -18.70 -12.83
N SER A 9 -0.37 -19.08 -13.68
CA SER A 9 -0.37 -18.77 -15.11
C SER A 9 -0.56 -17.29 -15.41
N GLU A 10 -1.33 -16.58 -14.59
CA GLU A 10 -1.56 -15.14 -14.75
C GLU A 10 -0.31 -14.34 -14.36
N VAL A 11 0.31 -14.71 -13.22
CA VAL A 11 1.59 -14.12 -12.79
C VAL A 11 2.64 -14.31 -13.88
N ALA A 12 2.75 -15.53 -14.44
CA ALA A 12 3.69 -15.82 -15.52
C ALA A 12 3.41 -15.02 -16.80
N LEU A 13 2.14 -14.76 -17.12
CA LEU A 13 1.74 -13.96 -18.28
C LEU A 13 2.13 -12.49 -18.09
N VAL A 14 1.87 -11.91 -16.91
CA VAL A 14 2.24 -10.52 -16.61
C VAL A 14 3.76 -10.38 -16.58
N ASP A 15 4.49 -11.29 -15.92
CA ASP A 15 5.96 -11.28 -15.91
C ASP A 15 6.54 -11.32 -17.33
N ALA A 16 6.03 -12.23 -18.18
CA ALA A 16 6.41 -12.29 -19.58
C ALA A 16 6.11 -10.99 -20.34
N ALA A 17 4.93 -10.38 -20.13
CA ALA A 17 4.54 -9.13 -20.76
C ALA A 17 5.47 -7.98 -20.37
N VAL A 18 5.82 -7.87 -19.09
CA VAL A 18 6.73 -6.83 -18.60
C VAL A 18 8.14 -7.05 -19.16
N ARG A 19 8.67 -8.27 -19.07
CA ARG A 19 10.06 -8.56 -19.43
C ARG A 19 10.33 -8.59 -20.93
N ARG A 20 9.39 -9.12 -21.72
CA ARG A 20 9.61 -9.40 -23.16
C ARG A 20 8.84 -8.48 -24.10
N HIS A 21 7.76 -7.86 -23.61
CA HIS A 21 6.86 -7.07 -24.45
C HIS A 21 6.80 -5.59 -24.04
N GLY A 22 7.62 -5.17 -23.07
CA GLY A 22 7.72 -3.77 -22.65
C GLY A 22 6.52 -3.26 -21.85
N LEU A 23 5.62 -4.13 -21.38
CA LEU A 23 4.48 -3.73 -20.57
C LEU A 23 4.97 -3.05 -19.29
N SER A 24 4.40 -1.89 -18.96
CA SER A 24 4.62 -1.25 -17.66
C SER A 24 3.42 -1.47 -16.75
N VAL A 25 3.68 -1.73 -15.47
CA VAL A 25 2.68 -1.99 -14.43
C VAL A 25 2.77 -0.90 -13.38
N LEU A 26 1.63 -0.31 -13.02
CA LEU A 26 1.46 0.59 -11.89
C LEU A 26 0.62 -0.11 -10.83
N VAL A 27 1.14 -0.21 -9.62
CA VAL A 27 0.44 -0.71 -8.44
C VAL A 27 0.27 0.44 -7.47
N ILE A 28 -0.99 0.74 -7.15
CA ILE A 28 -1.36 1.58 -6.01
C ILE A 28 -2.00 0.63 -5.00
N ALA A 29 -1.38 0.54 -3.84
CA ALA A 29 -1.80 -0.36 -2.77
C ALA A 29 -2.53 0.40 -1.66
N ASP A 30 -2.85 -0.34 -0.61
CA ASP A 30 -3.44 0.14 0.61
C ASP A 30 -2.96 -0.78 1.75
N TRP A 31 -3.50 -0.65 2.95
CA TRP A 31 -3.09 -1.49 4.06
C TRP A 31 -3.67 -2.92 4.01
N PHE A 32 -2.91 -3.84 4.58
CA PHE A 32 -3.38 -5.18 4.95
C PHE A 32 -2.68 -5.61 6.23
N ASN A 33 -3.45 -6.01 7.24
CA ASN A 33 -2.88 -6.65 8.42
C ASN A 33 -3.83 -7.75 8.94
N PRO A 34 -3.39 -9.02 8.95
CA PRO A 34 -4.26 -10.14 9.28
C PRO A 34 -4.70 -10.15 10.75
N ASP A 35 -3.89 -9.61 11.67
CA ASP A 35 -4.26 -9.52 13.09
C ASP A 35 -5.32 -8.43 13.32
N LEU A 36 -5.17 -7.27 12.68
CA LEU A 36 -6.19 -6.22 12.71
C LEU A 36 -7.53 -6.71 12.16
N LEU A 37 -7.51 -7.42 11.03
CA LEU A 37 -8.72 -7.97 10.43
C LEU A 37 -9.42 -8.98 11.36
N ARG A 38 -8.65 -9.90 11.95
CA ARG A 38 -9.20 -10.94 12.84
C ARG A 38 -9.70 -10.41 14.17
N HIS A 39 -8.99 -9.46 14.78
CA HIS A 39 -9.24 -9.07 16.18
C HIS A 39 -9.98 -7.75 16.34
N HIS A 40 -9.97 -6.89 15.31
CA HIS A 40 -10.53 -5.54 15.42
C HIS A 40 -11.59 -5.21 14.37
N MET A 41 -11.81 -6.07 13.37
CA MET A 41 -12.81 -5.86 12.32
C MET A 41 -13.83 -6.99 12.17
N SER A 42 -13.66 -8.10 12.88
CA SER A 42 -14.68 -9.15 12.93
C SER A 42 -15.90 -8.68 13.72
N PHE A 43 -17.10 -9.02 13.25
CA PHE A 43 -18.34 -8.77 14.00
C PHE A 43 -19.33 -9.92 13.83
N TRP A 44 -20.24 -10.06 14.79
CA TRP A 44 -21.34 -11.01 14.70
C TRP A 44 -22.39 -10.51 13.71
N ASP A 45 -22.60 -11.27 12.63
CA ASP A 45 -23.65 -11.00 11.66
C ASP A 45 -24.91 -11.78 12.03
N ALA A 46 -25.93 -11.05 12.49
CA ALA A 46 -27.21 -11.61 12.89
C ALA A 46 -28.04 -12.15 11.70
N THR A 47 -27.75 -11.73 10.46
CA THR A 47 -28.45 -12.22 9.27
C THR A 47 -27.98 -13.62 8.88
N THR A 48 -26.67 -13.87 8.92
CA THR A 48 -26.09 -15.20 8.62
C THR A 48 -25.91 -16.08 9.86
N LEU A 49 -26.15 -15.54 11.06
CA LEU A 49 -25.91 -16.20 12.35
C LEU A 49 -24.47 -16.72 12.46
N SER A 50 -23.53 -15.94 11.96
CA SER A 50 -22.11 -16.29 11.92
C SER A 50 -21.24 -15.07 12.22
N THR A 51 -20.01 -15.29 12.68
CA THR A 51 -19.04 -14.20 12.79
C THR A 51 -18.52 -13.89 11.40
N TRP A 52 -18.85 -12.71 10.89
CA TRP A 52 -18.28 -12.21 9.66
C TRP A 52 -16.88 -11.67 9.93
N GLN A 53 -15.93 -12.04 9.07
CA GLN A 53 -14.57 -11.55 9.10
C GLN A 53 -14.19 -11.05 7.71
N PRO A 54 -13.60 -9.85 7.60
CA PRO A 54 -13.09 -9.39 6.32
C PRO A 54 -11.92 -10.27 5.86
N VAL A 55 -11.94 -10.64 4.58
CA VAL A 55 -10.87 -11.44 3.96
C VAL A 55 -9.66 -10.55 3.60
N THR A 56 -9.93 -9.30 3.28
CA THR A 56 -8.95 -8.26 2.91
C THR A 56 -9.20 -6.99 3.74
N GLY A 57 -8.15 -6.16 3.87
CA GLY A 57 -8.25 -4.84 4.53
C GLY A 57 -8.58 -3.76 3.53
N GLY A 58 -7.77 -2.69 3.49
CA GLY A 58 -7.86 -1.68 2.44
C GLY A 58 -7.55 -2.26 1.05
N ALA A 59 -6.55 -3.16 0.97
CA ALA A 59 -6.20 -3.88 -0.25
C ALA A 59 -5.80 -5.33 0.02
N ASN A 60 -5.86 -6.17 -1.01
CA ASN A 60 -5.33 -7.53 -1.03
C ASN A 60 -3.81 -7.54 -1.26
N VAL A 61 -3.06 -6.98 -0.30
CA VAL A 61 -1.60 -6.93 -0.33
C VAL A 61 -0.95 -8.31 -0.53
N PRO A 62 -1.46 -9.43 0.03
CA PRO A 62 -0.90 -10.76 -0.26
C PRO A 62 -0.93 -11.15 -1.74
N ALA A 63 -2.05 -10.88 -2.43
CA ALA A 63 -2.14 -11.13 -3.86
C ALA A 63 -1.25 -10.16 -4.66
N ILE A 64 -1.18 -8.89 -4.24
CA ILE A 64 -0.25 -7.91 -4.84
C ILE A 64 1.21 -8.38 -4.70
N ASN A 65 1.62 -8.84 -3.52
CA ASN A 65 2.97 -9.36 -3.27
C ASN A 65 3.26 -10.63 -4.09
N THR A 66 2.25 -11.46 -4.34
CA THR A 66 2.39 -12.64 -5.22
C THR A 66 2.79 -12.23 -6.63
N LEU A 67 2.19 -11.15 -7.16
CA LEU A 67 2.56 -10.59 -8.45
C LEU A 67 3.94 -9.91 -8.43
N LEU A 68 4.20 -9.09 -7.40
CA LEU A 68 5.40 -8.25 -7.30
C LEU A 68 6.68 -9.02 -6.97
N ALA A 69 6.57 -10.20 -6.35
CA ALA A 69 7.71 -11.04 -6.00
C ALA A 69 8.60 -11.39 -7.20
N GLY A 70 8.00 -11.57 -8.39
CA GLY A 70 8.73 -11.81 -9.64
C GLY A 70 9.67 -10.67 -10.03
N PHE A 71 9.42 -9.45 -9.53
CA PHE A 71 10.24 -8.26 -9.76
C PHE A 71 11.09 -7.87 -8.54
N GLY A 72 11.10 -8.70 -7.49
CA GLY A 72 11.83 -8.44 -6.26
C GLY A 72 11.21 -7.34 -5.39
N VAL A 73 9.94 -6.99 -5.61
CA VAL A 73 9.26 -5.95 -4.83
C VAL A 73 8.28 -6.59 -3.84
N GLY A 74 8.24 -6.08 -2.61
CA GLY A 74 7.36 -6.58 -1.55
C GLY A 74 6.83 -5.46 -0.67
N LEU A 75 5.53 -5.49 -0.39
CA LEU A 75 4.83 -4.58 0.52
C LEU A 75 4.71 -5.20 1.92
N SER A 76 4.81 -4.36 2.95
CA SER A 76 4.70 -4.77 4.34
C SER A 76 3.26 -5.09 4.73
N SER A 77 3.08 -5.95 5.73
CA SER A 77 1.77 -6.18 6.38
C SER A 77 1.50 -5.23 7.56
N HIS A 78 2.29 -4.17 7.71
CA HIS A 78 2.04 -3.13 8.70
C HIS A 78 1.27 -1.99 8.07
N VAL A 79 0.35 -1.41 8.84
CA VAL A 79 -0.35 -0.17 8.50
C VAL A 79 0.53 1.01 8.90
N TRP A 80 0.76 1.90 7.95
CA TRP A 80 1.59 3.08 8.11
C TRP A 80 0.82 4.36 7.76
N SER A 81 1.13 5.46 8.45
CA SER A 81 0.57 6.77 8.12
C SER A 81 1.58 7.92 8.20
N ASN A 82 1.29 8.96 7.42
CA ASN A 82 1.82 10.30 7.49
C ASN A 82 0.75 11.25 6.93
N VAL A 83 0.10 11.99 7.84
CA VAL A 83 -1.02 12.89 7.50
C VAL A 83 -0.57 14.06 6.62
N GLU A 84 0.67 14.56 6.78
CA GLU A 84 1.20 15.67 5.98
C GLU A 84 1.35 15.29 4.50
N LEU A 85 1.57 14.00 4.23
CA LEU A 85 1.72 13.45 2.89
C LEU A 85 0.43 12.86 2.32
N LEU A 86 -0.68 12.92 3.08
CA LEU A 86 -1.92 12.20 2.76
C LEU A 86 -1.70 10.69 2.55
N TYR A 87 -0.70 10.13 3.22
CA TYR A 87 -0.46 8.70 3.27
C TYR A 87 -1.17 8.19 4.53
N LEU A 88 -2.44 7.80 4.45
CA LEU A 88 -3.28 7.70 5.66
C LEU A 88 -3.33 6.29 6.24
N SER A 89 -3.26 5.27 5.38
CA SER A 89 -3.35 3.87 5.81
C SER A 89 -2.71 2.97 4.76
N GLY A 90 -1.43 3.18 4.47
CA GLY A 90 -0.75 2.46 3.39
C GLY A 90 0.15 1.33 3.87
N SER A 91 0.70 0.60 2.91
CA SER A 91 1.71 -0.44 3.10
C SER A 91 3.07 0.04 2.59
N ALA A 92 4.08 0.09 3.47
CA ALA A 92 5.44 0.45 3.06
C ALA A 92 6.08 -0.65 2.19
N ILE A 93 7.02 -0.27 1.32
CA ILE A 93 7.83 -1.21 0.51
C ILE A 93 9.00 -1.70 1.37
N ILE A 94 9.13 -3.03 1.52
CA ILE A 94 10.11 -3.68 2.40
C ILE A 94 11.12 -4.56 1.66
N ASP A 95 10.77 -5.05 0.47
CA ASP A 95 11.69 -5.75 -0.42
C ASP A 95 11.91 -4.89 -1.66
N LEU A 96 13.16 -4.50 -1.92
CA LEU A 96 13.53 -3.63 -3.04
C LEU A 96 15.04 -3.74 -3.36
N PRO A 97 15.48 -4.68 -4.20
CA PRO A 97 16.91 -5.00 -4.35
C PRO A 97 17.70 -3.99 -5.19
N ASP A 98 17.12 -3.44 -6.27
CA ASP A 98 17.80 -2.47 -7.15
C ASP A 98 16.77 -1.53 -7.83
N PRO A 99 16.23 -0.54 -7.10
CA PRO A 99 15.26 0.39 -7.67
C PRO A 99 15.95 1.38 -8.60
N SER A 100 15.30 1.67 -9.73
CA SER A 100 15.69 2.79 -10.58
C SER A 100 15.33 4.14 -9.96
N PHE A 101 14.28 4.17 -9.14
CA PHE A 101 13.88 5.32 -8.33
C PHE A 101 13.18 4.83 -7.07
N VAL A 102 13.38 5.51 -5.95
CA VAL A 102 12.70 5.25 -4.68
C VAL A 102 12.43 6.56 -3.95
N LEU A 103 11.23 6.68 -3.37
CA LEU A 103 10.84 7.78 -2.50
C LEU A 103 10.68 7.25 -1.08
N TYR A 104 11.40 7.88 -0.14
CA TYR A 104 11.30 7.60 1.28
C TYR A 104 10.48 8.67 1.99
N ALA A 105 9.80 8.28 3.06
CA ALA A 105 9.12 9.18 3.97
C ALA A 105 9.18 8.65 5.40
N ASN A 106 9.09 9.57 6.36
CA ASN A 106 8.89 9.24 7.76
C ASN A 106 7.43 8.84 7.97
N LEU A 107 7.19 7.61 8.41
CA LEU A 107 5.86 7.06 8.65
C LEU A 107 5.71 6.60 10.09
N THR A 108 4.51 6.76 10.64
CA THR A 108 4.10 6.21 11.93
C THR A 108 3.46 4.84 11.74
N GLN A 109 3.88 3.85 12.52
CA GLN A 109 3.32 2.49 12.46
C GLN A 109 2.02 2.38 13.27
N ASP A 110 0.86 2.32 12.61
CA ASP A 110 -0.46 2.32 13.27
C ASP A 110 -0.94 0.94 13.71
N THR A 111 -0.26 -0.12 13.30
CA THR A 111 -0.68 -1.52 13.53
C THR A 111 -0.85 -1.88 15.02
N LYS A 112 -0.08 -1.23 15.91
CA LYS A 112 -0.04 -1.55 17.35
C LYS A 112 -0.91 -0.64 18.23
N LYS A 113 -1.70 0.26 17.64
CA LYS A 113 -2.61 1.12 18.41
C LYS A 113 -3.78 0.27 18.93
N GLU A 114 -3.59 -0.44 20.04
CA GLU A 114 -4.71 -0.92 20.84
C GLU A 114 -5.58 0.29 21.19
N ARG A 115 -6.89 0.24 20.89
CA ARG A 115 -7.85 1.29 21.27
C ARG A 115 -8.14 1.26 22.78
N GLY A 116 -7.10 1.20 23.60
CA GLY A 116 -7.14 1.47 25.02
C GLY A 116 -6.74 2.92 25.25
N VAL A 117 -7.54 3.65 26.02
CA VAL A 117 -7.21 5.02 26.43
C VAL A 117 -5.95 4.97 27.28
N ASP A 118 -4.79 5.15 26.67
CA ASP A 118 -3.55 5.38 27.40
C ASP A 118 -3.14 6.85 27.18
N MET A 119 -3.27 7.64 28.25
CA MET A 119 -2.81 9.03 28.36
C MET A 119 -1.28 9.07 28.55
N GLY A 120 -0.57 8.19 27.85
CA GLY A 120 0.88 8.09 27.84
C GLY A 120 1.43 8.80 26.62
N LEU A 121 2.29 9.78 26.85
CA LEU A 121 3.16 10.46 25.89
C LEU A 121 3.80 9.47 24.88
N PHE A 122 3.10 9.14 23.79
CA PHE A 122 3.62 8.20 22.80
C PHE A 122 4.76 8.87 22.03
N LYS A 123 5.98 8.32 22.14
CA LYS A 123 6.89 8.39 21.00
C LYS A 123 6.21 7.60 19.90
N GLU A 124 5.66 8.30 18.91
CA GLU A 124 5.29 7.64 17.67
C GLU A 124 6.53 6.89 17.17
N ASP A 125 6.38 5.59 16.90
CA ASP A 125 7.42 4.79 16.26
C ASP A 125 7.52 5.25 14.81
N VAL A 126 8.05 6.46 14.61
CA VAL A 126 8.31 7.05 13.30
C VAL A 126 9.53 6.35 12.73
N LYS A 127 9.38 5.82 11.52
CA LYS A 127 10.47 5.17 10.78
C LYS A 127 10.51 5.73 9.38
N GLU A 128 11.71 5.93 8.86
CA GLU A 128 11.90 6.23 7.44
C GLU A 128 11.66 4.94 6.64
N MET A 129 10.66 4.97 5.75
CA MET A 129 10.19 3.83 4.99
C MET A 129 10.07 4.20 3.50
N ALA A 130 10.28 3.24 2.61
CA ALA A 130 10.01 3.45 1.18
C ALA A 130 8.50 3.45 0.92
N ILE A 131 7.98 4.54 0.35
CA ILE A 131 6.54 4.74 0.06
C ILE A 131 6.21 4.62 -1.42
N ALA A 132 7.19 4.85 -2.29
CA ALA A 132 7.05 4.66 -3.73
C ALA A 132 8.37 4.13 -4.30
N ALA A 133 8.29 3.27 -5.33
CA ALA A 133 9.46 2.82 -6.05
C ALA A 133 9.15 2.55 -7.52
N MET A 134 10.16 2.68 -8.37
CA MET A 134 10.15 2.25 -9.76
C MET A 134 11.31 1.31 -10.02
N VAL A 135 11.01 0.16 -10.61
CA VAL A 135 11.98 -0.82 -11.09
C VAL A 135 11.93 -0.86 -12.62
N GLN A 136 13.01 -0.46 -13.27
CA GLN A 136 13.19 -0.65 -14.71
C GLN A 136 13.67 -2.07 -14.98
N ILE A 137 12.92 -2.82 -15.78
CA ILE A 137 13.36 -4.14 -16.23
C ILE A 137 14.27 -3.96 -17.45
N GLN A 138 15.46 -4.57 -17.43
CA GLN A 138 16.41 -4.49 -18.53
C GLN A 138 15.74 -4.98 -19.82
N SER A 139 15.77 -4.15 -20.87
CA SER A 139 15.10 -4.40 -22.17
C SER A 139 13.58 -4.65 -22.11
N GLY A 140 12.96 -4.44 -20.95
CA GLY A 140 11.52 -4.62 -20.71
C GLY A 140 10.84 -3.32 -20.30
N GLY A 141 9.67 -3.45 -19.69
CA GLY A 141 8.90 -2.32 -19.16
C GLY A 141 9.31 -1.93 -17.75
N ARG A 142 8.39 -1.24 -17.06
CA ARG A 142 8.60 -0.67 -15.72
C ARG A 142 7.59 -1.22 -14.73
N VAL A 143 7.99 -1.42 -13.48
CA VAL A 143 7.09 -1.70 -12.37
C VAL A 143 7.16 -0.52 -11.42
N VAL A 144 6.04 0.18 -11.26
CA VAL A 144 5.89 1.32 -10.34
C VAL A 144 4.95 0.91 -9.23
N VAL A 145 5.36 1.13 -7.98
CA VAL A 145 4.59 0.78 -6.79
C VAL A 145 4.46 2.00 -5.90
N TYR A 146 3.25 2.28 -5.43
CA TYR A 146 2.94 3.29 -4.43
C TYR A 146 2.08 2.67 -3.32
N GLY A 147 2.45 2.92 -2.07
CA GLY A 147 1.96 2.17 -0.91
C GLY A 147 0.57 2.53 -0.39
N ASP A 148 -0.01 3.65 -0.82
CA ASP A 148 -1.27 4.18 -0.27
C ASP A 148 -2.18 4.73 -1.38
N SER A 149 -3.50 4.59 -1.24
CA SER A 149 -4.45 5.07 -2.24
C SER A 149 -5.10 6.41 -1.89
N SER A 150 -4.97 6.86 -0.63
CA SER A 150 -5.71 7.97 -0.05
C SER A 150 -5.44 9.30 -0.77
N CYS A 151 -4.20 9.50 -1.22
CA CYS A 151 -3.82 10.73 -1.92
C CYS A 151 -4.37 10.79 -3.36
N VAL A 152 -4.66 9.63 -3.96
CA VAL A 152 -5.26 9.49 -5.30
C VAL A 152 -6.79 9.54 -5.23
N ASP A 153 -7.37 9.22 -4.07
CA ASP A 153 -8.80 9.28 -3.84
C ASP A 153 -9.30 10.72 -3.68
N SER A 154 -10.11 11.16 -4.65
CA SER A 154 -10.73 12.49 -4.64
C SER A 154 -11.66 12.70 -3.45
N SER A 155 -12.24 11.64 -2.89
CA SER A 155 -13.10 11.73 -1.71
C SER A 155 -12.29 12.12 -0.47
N THR A 156 -11.10 11.57 -0.31
CA THR A 156 -10.15 11.92 0.75
C THR A 156 -9.68 13.37 0.58
N VAL A 157 -9.33 13.77 -0.64
CA VAL A 157 -8.89 15.15 -0.94
C VAL A 157 -9.98 16.18 -0.63
N SER A 158 -11.24 15.89 -0.99
CA SER A 158 -12.37 16.79 -0.71
C SER A 158 -12.74 16.90 0.77
N GLN A 159 -12.55 15.84 1.57
CA GLN A 159 -12.80 15.90 3.02
C GLN A 159 -11.74 16.73 3.78
N MET A 160 -10.56 16.90 3.20
CA MET A 160 -9.47 17.71 3.77
C MET A 160 -9.45 19.16 3.27
N GLU A 161 -10.43 19.56 2.46
CA GLU A 161 -10.59 20.94 1.98
C GLU A 161 -11.07 21.89 3.10
N HIS A 162 -10.09 22.30 3.92
CA HIS A 162 -9.99 23.65 4.48
C HIS A 162 -8.56 24.24 4.35
N GLY A 163 -7.69 23.72 3.46
CA GLY A 163 -6.44 24.45 3.12
C GLY A 163 -5.29 23.75 2.39
N MET A 164 -5.40 22.49 1.94
CA MET A 164 -4.20 21.71 1.56
C MET A 164 -4.26 21.01 0.18
N VAL A 165 -5.01 21.56 -0.79
CA VAL A 165 -5.28 20.92 -2.09
C VAL A 165 -4.10 21.00 -3.08
N SER A 166 -3.19 21.96 -2.88
CA SER A 166 -2.09 22.22 -3.85
C SER A 166 -0.96 21.20 -3.79
N MET A 167 -0.81 20.45 -2.68
CA MET A 167 0.39 19.65 -2.39
C MET A 167 0.32 18.23 -2.98
N CYS A 168 -0.86 17.61 -3.01
CA CYS A 168 -1.04 16.22 -3.45
C CYS A 168 -0.74 16.03 -4.96
N GLY A 169 -1.26 16.91 -5.83
CA GLY A 169 -0.92 16.90 -7.25
C GLY A 169 0.54 17.27 -7.52
N TYR A 170 1.16 18.09 -6.65
CA TYR A 170 2.57 18.46 -6.78
C TYR A 170 3.51 17.29 -6.47
N TYR A 171 3.25 16.51 -5.42
CA TYR A 171 4.12 15.38 -5.05
C TYR A 171 3.77 14.07 -5.78
N CYS A 172 2.49 13.84 -6.11
CA CYS A 172 2.07 12.62 -6.80
C CYS A 172 2.30 12.66 -8.33
N VAL A 173 2.31 13.85 -8.96
CA VAL A 173 2.44 14.00 -10.42
C VAL A 173 3.78 14.61 -10.85
N LYS A 174 4.40 15.48 -10.04
CA LYS A 174 5.79 15.89 -10.26
C LYS A 174 6.71 15.05 -9.36
N GLY A 175 6.86 13.77 -9.72
CA GLY A 175 8.11 13.08 -9.44
C GLY A 175 9.24 13.94 -10.01
N TYR A 176 10.10 14.46 -9.13
CA TYR A 176 11.27 15.21 -9.53
C TYR A 176 12.07 14.36 -10.54
N VAL A 177 12.20 14.92 -11.75
CA VAL A 177 13.24 14.55 -12.72
C VAL A 177 14.60 14.91 -12.14
#